data_AF-A0A6V7HMV2-F1
#
_entry.id   AF-A0A6V7HMV2-F1
#
_cell.length_a   1.000
_cell.length_b   1.000
_cell.length_c   1.000
_cell.angle_alpha   90.00
_cell.angle_beta   90.00
_cell.angle_gamma   90.00
#
_symmetry.space_group_name_H-M   'P 1'
#
loop_
_entity.id
_entity.type
_entity.pdbx_description
1 polymer ?
#
loop_
_entity_poly.entity_id
_entity_poly.type
_entity_poly.pdbx_seq_one_letter_code
_entity_poly.pdbx_strand_id
1 'polypeptide(L)' 'NPIYDWVRDHRVHHKYSETNADPHNSQRGFWFSHVGWLMMKKHAEVKRRGFGIDMSDIEADPVVRFFD' A
#
# COMPACT_ATOMS: atom_id res chain seq x y z
N ASN A 1 5.69 2.78 -9.52
CA ASN A 1 5.21 1.55 -8.86
C ASN A 1 4.42 0.76 -9.87
N PRO A 2 4.69 -0.54 -9.99
CA PRO A 2 3.78 -1.49 -10.64
C PRO A 2 2.33 -1.34 -10.10
N ILE A 3 1.34 -1.61 -10.94
CA ILE A 3 -0.09 -1.70 -10.62
C ILE A 3 -0.30 -2.61 -9.41
N TYR A 4 0.34 -3.79 -9.38
CA TYR A 4 0.25 -4.74 -8.28
C TYR A 4 0.65 -4.10 -6.94
N ASP A 5 1.77 -3.37 -6.92
CA ASP A 5 2.25 -2.70 -5.70
C ASP A 5 1.32 -1.58 -5.27
N TRP A 6 0.82 -0.78 -6.22
CA TRP A 6 -0.11 0.31 -5.92
C TRP A 6 -1.42 -0.23 -5.35
N VAL A 7 -2.01 -1.25 -5.98
CA VAL A 7 -3.27 -1.85 -5.52
C VAL A 7 -3.08 -2.49 -4.15
N ARG A 8 -2.00 -3.23 -3.92
CA ARG A 8 -1.70 -3.83 -2.61
C ARG A 8 -1.61 -2.74 -1.53
N ASP A 9 -0.79 -1.72 -1.76
CA ASP A 9 -0.59 -0.65 -0.79
C ASP A 9 -1.89 0.15 -0.55
N HIS A 10 -2.70 0.39 -1.59
CA HIS A 10 -3.97 1.10 -1.47
C HIS A 10 -5.02 0.26 -0.71
N ARG A 11 -5.09 -1.05 -0.93
CA ARG A 11 -5.92 -1.97 -0.14
C ARG A 11 -5.50 -1.98 1.33
N VAL A 12 -4.20 -1.98 1.62
CA VAL A 12 -3.70 -1.85 2.99
C VAL A 12 -4.13 -0.51 3.60
N HIS A 13 -4.00 0.60 2.86
CA HIS A 13 -4.42 1.92 3.32
C HIS A 13 -5.91 1.94 3.71
N HIS A 14 -6.80 1.49 2.84
CA HIS A 14 -8.25 1.46 3.14
C HIS A 14 -8.58 0.52 4.32
N LYS A 15 -7.94 -0.65 4.39
CA LYS A 15 -8.24 -1.65 5.42
C LYS A 15 -7.73 -1.28 6.80
N TYR A 16 -6.61 -0.56 6.89
CA TYR A 16 -5.93 -0.22 8.14
C TYR A 16 -5.68 1.28 8.31
N SER A 17 -6.57 2.11 7.75
CA SER A 17 -6.47 3.56 7.73
C SER A 17 -6.18 4.13 9.12
N GLU A 18 -5.32 5.14 9.16
CA GLU A 18 -4.95 5.85 10.39
C GLU A 18 -4.27 4.97 11.46
N THR A 19 -3.65 3.86 11.04
CA THR A 19 -2.81 3.02 11.90
C THR A 19 -1.37 2.97 11.40
N ASN A 20 -0.47 2.34 12.16
CA ASN A 20 0.90 2.09 11.72
C ASN A 20 1.00 1.16 10.49
N ALA A 21 -0.09 0.47 10.12
CA ALA A 21 -0.15 -0.34 8.91
C ALA A 21 -0.54 0.48 7.67
N ASP A 22 -1.05 1.70 7.82
CA ASP A 22 -1.35 2.59 6.71
C ASP A 22 -0.04 3.17 6.12
N PRO A 23 0.24 2.94 4.82
CA PRO A 23 1.44 3.48 4.15
C PRO A 23 1.60 4.99 4.28
N HIS A 24 0.49 5.74 4.32
CA HIS A 24 0.47 7.21 4.37
C HIS A 24 -0.45 7.74 5.48
N ASN A 25 -0.40 7.06 6.62
CA ASN A 25 -1.11 7.39 7.87
C ASN A 25 -1.17 8.90 8.15
N SER A 26 -2.37 9.49 8.15
CA SER A 26 -2.54 10.93 8.34
C SER A 26 -2.28 11.40 9.78
N GLN A 27 -2.37 10.51 10.78
CA GLN A 27 -1.97 10.79 12.17
C GLN A 27 -0.48 11.12 12.32
N ARG A 28 0.37 10.81 11.32
CA ARG A 28 1.79 11.18 11.31
C ARG A 28 2.05 12.60 10.77
N GLY A 29 0.97 13.35 10.49
CA GLY A 29 1.00 14.76 10.12
C GLY A 29 1.07 15.02 8.61
N PHE A 30 0.68 16.24 8.22
CA PHE A 30 0.49 16.67 6.84
C PHE A 30 1.67 16.31 5.91
N TRP A 31 2.89 16.67 6.30
CA TRP A 31 4.07 16.44 5.45
C TRP A 31 4.36 14.97 5.24
N PHE A 32 4.10 14.12 6.24
CA PHE A 32 4.28 12.67 6.10
C PHE A 32 3.26 12.09 5.13
N SER A 33 1.96 12.32 5.36
CA SER A 33 0.89 11.75 4.54
C SER A 33 0.87 12.30 3.11
N HIS A 34 1.34 13.53 2.91
CA HIS A 34 1.33 14.17 1.59
C HIS A 34 2.48 13.69 0.68
N VAL A 35 3.71 13.61 1.17
CA VAL A 35 4.88 13.21 0.35
C VAL A 35 5.97 12.48 1.15
N GLY A 36 6.08 12.73 2.45
CA GLY A 36 7.14 12.17 3.28
C GLY A 36 7.16 10.64 3.32
N TRP A 37 6.00 9.99 3.19
CA TRP A 37 5.91 8.53 3.14
C TRP A 37 6.62 7.89 1.94
N LEU A 38 6.74 8.62 0.82
CA LEU A 38 7.48 8.18 -0.38
C LEU A 38 9.00 8.28 -0.20
N MET A 39 9.46 9.11 0.74
CA MET A 39 10.88 9.43 0.96
C MET A 39 11.52 8.58 2.07
N MET A 40 10.78 7.62 2.63
CA MET A 40 11.21 6.80 3.76
C MET A 40 10.91 5.32 3.53
N LYS A 41 11.57 4.45 4.30
CA LYS A 41 11.20 3.04 4.33
C LYS A 41 9.82 2.88 5.00
N LYS A 42 8.97 2.03 4.41
CA LYS A 42 7.67 1.65 4.97
C LYS A 42 7.82 1.10 6.40
N HIS A 43 6.85 1.45 7.25
CA HIS A 43 6.75 0.91 8.61
C HIS A 43 6.57 -0.62 8.58
N ALA A 44 7.07 -1.34 9.59
CA ALA A 44 7.04 -2.81 9.62
C ALA A 44 5.61 -3.38 9.52
N GLU A 45 4.64 -2.70 10.13
CA GLU A 45 3.22 -3.07 10.06
C GLU A 45 2.65 -3.00 8.64
N VAL A 46 3.07 -2.04 7.82
CA VAL A 46 2.65 -1.94 6.41
C VAL A 46 3.07 -3.21 5.67
N LYS A 47 4.31 -3.68 5.89
CA LYS A 47 4.83 -4.91 5.27
C LYS A 47 4.08 -6.13 5.77
N ARG A 48 3.94 -6.26 7.10
CA ARG A 48 3.26 -7.40 7.75
C ARG A 48 1.83 -7.54 7.25
N ARG A 49 1.08 -6.44 7.21
CA ARG A 49 -0.33 -6.43 6.79
C ARG A 49 -0.48 -6.54 5.27
N GLY A 50 0.50 -6.05 4.50
CA GLY A 50 0.54 -6.21 3.05
C GLY A 50 0.59 -7.66 2.59
N PHE A 51 1.28 -8.56 3.32
CA PHE A 51 1.27 -9.99 3.02
C PHE A 51 -0.10 -10.66 3.21
N GLY A 52 -1.01 -10.06 3.98
CA GLY A 52 -2.35 -10.58 4.25
C GLY A 52 -3.45 -9.94 3.39
N ILE A 53 -3.08 -9.15 2.38
CA ILE A 53 -4.03 -8.65 1.39
C ILE A 53 -4.19 -9.69 0.29
N ASP A 54 -5.44 -10.09 0.04
CA ASP A 54 -5.77 -10.89 -1.12
C ASP A 54 -5.49 -10.09 -2.39
N MET A 55 -4.73 -10.68 -3.32
CA MET A 55 -4.34 -10.11 -4.61
C MET A 55 -4.68 -11.05 -5.78
N SER A 56 -5.44 -12.12 -5.51
CA SER A 56 -5.74 -13.16 -6.50
C SER A 56 -6.45 -12.62 -7.75
N ASP A 57 -7.27 -11.57 -7.59
CA ASP A 57 -7.95 -10.91 -8.69
C ASP A 57 -6.98 -10.13 -9.61
N ILE A 58 -5.99 -9.45 -9.02
CA ILE A 58 -4.96 -8.73 -9.75
C ILE A 58 -4.00 -9.71 -10.45
N GLU A 59 -3.68 -10.83 -9.80
CA GLU A 59 -2.83 -11.87 -10.37
C GLU A 59 -3.52 -12.64 -11.51
N ALA A 60 -4.84 -12.76 -11.47
CA ALA A 60 -5.63 -13.40 -12.51
C ALA A 60 -5.97 -12.50 -13.69
N ASP A 61 -5.80 -11.17 -13.56
CA ASP A 61 -6.13 -10.22 -14.62
C ASP A 61 -5.07 -10.26 -15.75
N PRO A 62 -5.43 -10.67 -16.98
CA PRO A 62 -4.47 -10.80 -18.09
C PRO A 62 -3.96 -9.44 -18.60
N VAL A 63 -4.71 -8.36 -18.41
CA VAL A 63 -4.29 -7.00 -18.78
C VAL A 63 -3.25 -6.52 -17.78
N VAL A 64 -3.51 -6.65 -16.48
CA VAL A 64 -2.53 -6.28 -15.45
C VAL A 64 -1.25 -7.10 -15.63
N ARG A 65 -1.38 -8.42 -15.77
CA ARG A 65 -0.24 -9.33 -15.99
C ARG A 65 0.59 -9.01 -17.25
N PHE A 66 0.00 -8.36 -18.24
CA PHE A 66 0.71 -7.96 -19.47
C PHE A 66 1.44 -6.63 -19.31
N PHE A 67 0.89 -5.68 -18.55
CA PHE A 67 1.41 -4.32 -18.42
C PHE A 67 2.28 -4.09 -17.18
N ASP A 68 2.28 -5.02 -16.22
CA ASP A 68 2.94 -4.87 -14.92
C ASP A 68 4.33 -5.54 -14.81
#